data_AF-A0A355DCA0-F1
#
_entry.id   AF-A0A355DCA0-F1
#
_cell.length_a   1.000
_cell.length_b   1.000
_cell.length_c   1.000
_cell.angle_alpha   90.00
_cell.angle_beta   90.00
_cell.angle_gamma   90.00
#
_symmetry.space_group_name_H-M   'P 1'
#
loop_
_entity.id
_entity.type
_entity.pdbx_description
1 polymer ?
#
loop_
_entity_poly.entity_id
_entity_poly.type
_entity_poly.pdbx_seq_one_letter_code
_entity_poly.pdbx_strand_id
1 'polypeptide(L)' 'SNTITFHEPVRPGDRVRSRQTLRSISEPKTTRLGLGRFWVIEVEYLNQDDALLGVESYTAFGYRRPGEGAQ' A
#
# COMPACT_ATOMS: atom_id res chain seq x y z
N SER A 1 -5.01 -5.73 7.09
CA SER A 1 -4.53 -4.86 8.19
C SER A 1 -4.02 -3.56 7.58
N ASN A 2 -3.96 -2.50 8.36
CA ASN A 2 -3.33 -1.23 8.00
C ASN A 2 -2.66 -0.67 9.26
N THR A 3 -1.39 -0.32 9.16
CA THR A 3 -0.58 0.23 10.26
C THR A 3 0.31 1.33 9.72
N ILE A 4 0.58 2.35 10.53
CA ILE A 4 1.56 3.39 10.23
C ILE A 4 2.48 3.59 11.45
N THR A 5 3.77 3.66 11.20
CA THR A 5 4.78 4.05 12.19
C THR A 5 5.30 5.43 11.82
N PHE A 6 5.19 6.38 12.74
CA PHE A 6 5.67 7.75 12.56
C PHE A 6 7.11 7.88 13.08
N HIS A 7 7.91 8.65 12.34
CA HIS A 7 9.31 8.95 12.65
C HIS A 7 9.46 10.46 12.84
N GLU A 8 10.14 11.17 11.93
CA GLU A 8 10.28 12.63 12.04
C GLU A 8 8.95 13.35 11.77
N PRO A 9 8.59 14.37 12.58
CA PRO A 9 7.35 15.13 12.36
C PRO A 9 7.42 15.95 11.07
N VAL A 10 6.38 15.84 10.24
CA VAL A 10 6.19 16.71 9.07
C VAL A 10 6.00 18.16 9.51
N ARG A 11 6.67 19.08 8.83
CA ARG A 11 6.56 20.53 9.05
C ARG A 11 5.89 21.22 7.86
N PRO A 12 5.16 22.33 8.07
CA PRO A 12 4.68 23.15 6.96
C PRO A 12 5.82 23.56 6.04
N GLY A 13 5.68 23.31 4.75
CA GLY A 13 6.71 23.58 3.74
C GLY A 13 7.54 22.35 3.33
N ASP A 14 7.46 21.23 4.05
CA ASP A 14 8.13 20.00 3.65
C ASP A 14 7.62 19.49 2.29
N ARG A 15 8.54 18.99 1.47
CA ARG A 15 8.23 18.32 0.21
C ARG A 15 8.31 16.81 0.43
N VAL A 16 7.16 16.19 0.61
CA VAL A 16 7.07 14.75 0.88
C VAL A 16 7.09 13.96 -0.42
N ARG A 17 7.99 12.97 -0.50
CA ARG A 17 7.99 11.93 -1.54
C ARG A 17 7.63 10.59 -0.93
N SER A 18 6.90 9.77 -1.69
CA SER A 18 6.55 8.41 -1.28
C SER A 18 7.13 7.36 -2.22
N ARG A 19 7.51 6.22 -1.65
CA ARG A 19 7.91 5.02 -2.40
C ARG A 19 7.08 3.84 -1.94
N GLN A 20 6.35 3.24 -2.88
CA GLN A 20 5.58 2.03 -2.60
C GLN A 20 6.35 0.79 -3.02
N THR A 21 6.42 -0.20 -2.14
CA THR A 21 7.00 -1.51 -2.43
C THR A 21 5.98 -2.60 -2.19
N LEU A 22 5.72 -3.42 -3.20
CA LEU A 22 4.93 -4.64 -3.06
C LEU A 22 5.77 -5.69 -2.33
N ARG A 23 5.44 -5.95 -1.06
CA ARG A 23 6.20 -6.85 -0.18
C ARG A 23 5.84 -8.32 -0.42
N SER A 24 4.57 -8.62 -0.65
CA SER A 24 4.13 -9.98 -0.98
C SER A 24 2.79 -10.00 -1.71
N ILE A 25 2.55 -11.10 -2.41
CA ILE A 25 1.31 -11.41 -3.10
C ILE A 25 0.88 -12.81 -2.67
N SER A 26 -0.38 -12.99 -2.27
CA SER A 26 -0.91 -14.31 -1.95
C SER A 26 -1.18 -15.14 -3.21
N GLU A 27 -1.35 -16.45 -3.01
CA GLU A 27 -2.05 -17.29 -3.98
C GLU A 27 -3.45 -16.74 -4.31
N PRO A 28 -4.05 -17.10 -5.47
CA PRO A 28 -5.41 -16.75 -5.80
C PRO A 28 -6.39 -17.20 -4.70
N LYS A 29 -7.29 -16.30 -4.32
CA LYS A 29 -8.37 -16.59 -3.38
C LYS A 29 -9.70 -16.12 -3.96
N THR A 30 -10.69 -16.99 -3.90
CA THR A 30 -12.08 -16.60 -4.14
C THR A 30 -12.67 -16.05 -2.85
N THR A 31 -13.17 -14.83 -2.91
CA THR A 31 -13.94 -14.19 -1.83
C THR A 31 -15.32 -13.80 -2.35
N ARG A 32 -16.16 -13.21 -1.49
CA ARG A 32 -17.47 -12.67 -1.90
C ARG A 32 -17.35 -11.55 -2.96
N LEU A 33 -16.20 -10.89 -3.03
CA LEU A 33 -15.93 -9.82 -4.01
C LEU A 33 -15.54 -10.39 -5.39
N GLY A 34 -15.05 -11.63 -5.44
CA GLY A 34 -14.59 -12.30 -6.66
C GLY A 34 -13.27 -13.05 -6.45
N LEU A 35 -12.72 -13.55 -7.56
CA LEU A 35 -11.39 -14.16 -7.61
C LEU A 35 -10.33 -13.06 -7.62
N GLY A 36 -9.35 -13.14 -6.71
CA GLY A 36 -8.33 -12.12 -6.56
C GLY A 36 -7.12 -12.58 -5.76
N ARG A 37 -6.26 -11.63 -5.37
CA ARG A 37 -5.06 -11.87 -4.55
C ARG A 37 -4.94 -10.79 -3.48
N PHE A 38 -4.45 -11.18 -2.30
CA PHE A 38 -4.07 -10.24 -1.26
C PHE A 38 -2.66 -9.74 -1.51
N TRP A 39 -2.47 -8.43 -1.43
CA TRP A 39 -1.20 -7.75 -1.64
C TRP A 39 -0.80 -7.09 -0.33
N VAL A 40 0.43 -7.32 0.13
CA VAL A 40 1.01 -6.55 1.23
C VAL A 40 1.89 -5.47 0.62
N ILE A 41 1.54 -4.22 0.88
CA ILE A 41 2.23 -3.04 0.35
C ILE A 41 2.81 -2.27 1.52
N GLU A 42 4.04 -1.80 1.33
CA GLU A 42 4.67 -0.85 2.23
C GLU A 42 4.89 0.47 1.51
N VAL A 43 4.63 1.58 2.20
CA VAL A 43 4.84 2.94 1.71
C VAL A 43 5.79 3.65 2.64
N GLU A 44 6.94 4.04 2.11
CA GLU A 44 7.93 4.88 2.78
C GLU A 44 7.67 6.34 2.41
N TYR A 45 7.69 7.22 3.40
CA TYR A 45 7.55 8.67 3.23
C TYR A 45 8.83 9.38 3.67
N LEU A 46 9.40 10.19 2.79
CA LEU A 46 10.64 10.94 3.02
C LEU A 46 10.41 12.43 2.72
N ASN A 47 11.07 13.33 3.44
CA ASN A 47 11.09 14.76 3.10
C ASN A 47 12.19 15.08 2.06
N GLN A 48 12.39 16.37 1.77
CA GLN A 48 13.42 16.85 0.84
C GLN A 48 14.87 16.56 1.26
N ASP A 49 15.11 16.29 2.54
CA ASP A 49 16.42 16.02 3.13
C ASP A 49 16.63 14.51 3.35
N ASP A 50 15.76 13.68 2.75
CA ASP A 50 15.72 12.22 2.90
C ASP A 50 15.49 11.74 4.36
N ALA A 51 14.92 12.59 5.21
CA ALA A 51 14.50 12.19 6.55
C ALA A 51 13.23 11.32 6.48
N LEU A 52 13.25 10.17 7.17
CA LEU A 52 12.13 9.27 7.27
C LEU A 52 11.02 9.89 8.12
N LEU A 53 9.85 10.07 7.51
CA LEU A 53 8.67 10.67 8.13
C LEU A 53 7.72 9.58 8.64
N GLY A 54 7.58 8.51 7.86
CA GLY A 54 6.68 7.42 8.20
C GLY A 54 6.85 6.21 7.32
N VAL A 55 6.46 5.06 7.86
CA VAL A 55 6.30 3.82 7.11
C VAL A 55 4.89 3.31 7.34
N GLU A 56 4.13 3.19 6.25
CA GLU A 56 2.80 2.60 6.25
C GLU A 56 2.86 1.18 5.68
N SER A 57 2.19 0.24 6.33
CA SER A 57 2.03 -1.13 5.83
C SER A 57 0.55 -1.47 5.77
N TYR A 58 0.09 -1.93 4.61
CA TYR A 58 -1.31 -2.32 4.44
C TYR A 58 -1.50 -3.52 3.54
N THR A 59 -2.59 -4.24 3.79
CA THR A 59 -3.06 -5.34 2.95
C THR A 59 -4.25 -4.89 2.11
N ALA A 60 -4.13 -4.99 0.80
CA ALA A 60 -5.23 -4.78 -0.15
C ALA A 60 -5.65 -6.12 -0.79
N PHE A 61 -6.89 -6.20 -1.27
CA PHE A 61 -7.35 -7.33 -2.09
C PHE A 61 -7.67 -6.82 -3.49
N GLY A 62 -6.84 -7.19 -4.47
CA GLY A 62 -7.12 -6.92 -5.88
C GLY A 62 -7.93 -8.07 -6.47
N TYR A 63 -9.09 -7.79 -7.06
CA TYR A 63 -10.01 -8.82 -7.55
C TYR A 63 -10.71 -8.41 -8.84
N ARG A 64 -11.20 -9.43 -9.56
CA ARG A 64 -12.16 -9.24 -10.65
C ARG A 64 -13.56 -9.48 -10.13
N ARG A 65 -14.49 -8.55 -10.41
CA ARG A 65 -15.91 -8.75 -10.08
C ARG A 65 -16.50 -9.88 -10.93
N PRO A 66 -17.37 -10.73 -10.35
CA PRO A 66 -18.14 -11.70 -11.13
C PRO A 66 -18.98 -10.96 -12.18
N GLY A 67 -18.90 -11.37 -13.45
CA GLY A 67 -19.64 -10.75 -14.57
C GLY A 67 -18.88 -9.69 -15.36
N GLU A 68 -17.74 -9.17 -14.87
CA GLU A 68 -16.82 -8.38 -15.68
C GLU A 68 -15.83 -9.32 -16.39
N GLY A 69 -16.26 -9.83 -17.56
CA GLY A 69 -15.44 -10.53 -18.54
C GLY A 69 -14.56 -9.56 -19.33
N ALA A 70 -13.40 -10.03 -19.80
CA ALA A 70 -12.46 -9.25 -20.59
C ALA A 70 -13.11 -8.75 -21.90
N GLN A 71 -12.99 -7.46 -22.19
CA GLN A 71 -12.89 -6.98 -23.56
C GLN A 71 -11.45 -7.20 -24.03
#